data_AF-A0AAU2S206-F1
#
_entry.id   AF-A0AAU2S206-F1
#
_cell.length_a   1.000
_cell.length_b   1.000
_cell.length_c   1.000
_cell.angle_alpha   90.00
_cell.angle_beta   90.00
_cell.angle_gamma   90.00
#
_symmetry.space_group_name_H-M   'P 1'
#
loop_
_entity.id
_entity.type
_entity.pdbx_description
1 polymer ?
#
loop_
_entity_poly.entity_id
_entity_poly.type
_entity_poly.pdbx_seq_one_letter_code
_entity_poly.pdbx_strand_id
1 'polypeptide(L)'
;MPEDLEDPQDAAEQEEQAAGLSYGEPFDSGFARAERHQFTPDLPAALAVYGELLALAESFEDSPDVRLLRGHLLSDIGTVQLAATDLPGAALSIGRSLDLVRGIASVPMGPNGRRLWQEVLLKTLLARVELLRRTGQFDEAQEAMDEATALLSEFDDLEGLRTAEIGLSRVHLLMDRSAWGAAEELASALLTDAPLAEPYLLDCLGVVCASTVRFEQAEDYFARAEEAYLRLGHHAGRQQVLSHRAYAALQAGNLDRAEELYAEAAEIFERQGQAEDLAVCEQARAAIAAHRGDAAGAAALTASSLARFQQVGAAIAAADTMLMGARHAYERGDIDEMKRLAQGARDVYQERGVYERCAQVDLMLARTLEDNLNRTDHGVHERTSLADALSLALPAALTLEAARYDFATAHARSQWLQLADEAMQLVFRLALRSNDQGLIFELVEHRCAGASLALSRTSTADKTAAIFPDAAMKTYAPDDGAPLTLGGIAAEAAASVGLRVAPPPKIVMSAEAGGRTALQEYVQAAQFRYHRRIVSEEEVPFCPPTI
;
A
#
# COMPACT_ATOMS: atom_id res chain seq x y z
N MET A 1 68.37 6.98 -17.20
CA MET A 1 67.11 6.25 -17.38
C MET A 1 66.51 6.17 -15.99
N PRO A 2 65.72 7.17 -15.58
CA PRO A 2 64.99 7.05 -14.33
C PRO A 2 63.85 6.05 -14.57
N GLU A 3 63.72 5.08 -13.67
CA GLU A 3 62.53 4.26 -13.52
C GLU A 3 61.44 5.18 -12.98
N ASP A 4 60.38 5.40 -13.77
CA ASP A 4 59.17 6.07 -13.32
C ASP A 4 58.51 5.17 -12.27
N LEU A 5 58.71 5.52 -11.01
CA LEU A 5 57.93 5.01 -9.89
C LEU A 5 56.55 5.65 -9.99
N GLU A 6 55.57 4.91 -10.50
CA GLU A 6 54.15 5.25 -10.41
C GLU A 6 53.80 5.56 -8.94
N ASP A 7 53.15 6.70 -8.73
CA ASP A 7 52.75 7.19 -7.41
C ASP A 7 51.74 6.19 -6.81
N PRO A 8 51.95 5.65 -5.59
CA PRO A 8 51.01 4.72 -4.97
C PRO A 8 49.59 5.26 -4.84
N GLN A 9 49.41 6.59 -4.88
CA GLN A 9 48.09 7.23 -4.93
C GLN A 9 47.44 7.16 -6.31
N ASP A 10 48.19 7.24 -7.41
CA ASP A 10 47.67 7.03 -8.77
C ASP A 10 47.30 5.56 -9.00
N ALA A 11 48.05 4.62 -8.43
CA ALA A 11 47.72 3.19 -8.47
C ALA A 11 46.48 2.86 -7.62
N ALA A 12 46.30 3.53 -6.47
CA ALA A 12 45.11 3.37 -5.62
C ALA A 12 43.87 4.03 -6.23
N GLU A 13 43.99 5.22 -6.85
CA GLU A 13 42.89 5.85 -7.60
C GLU A 13 42.55 5.07 -8.88
N GLN A 14 43.52 4.43 -9.53
CA GLN A 14 43.28 3.50 -10.65
C GLN A 14 42.72 2.14 -10.20
N GLU A 15 43.09 1.61 -9.03
CA GLU A 15 42.48 0.40 -8.44
C GLU A 15 41.05 0.67 -7.92
N GLU A 16 40.79 1.87 -7.39
CA GLU A 16 39.46 2.31 -6.96
C GLU A 16 38.57 2.66 -8.17
N GLN A 17 39.13 3.21 -9.26
CA GLN A 17 38.45 3.30 -10.57
C GLN A 17 38.28 1.93 -11.25
N ALA A 18 39.16 0.95 -10.98
CA ALA A 18 39.00 -0.43 -11.46
C ALA A 18 37.95 -1.24 -10.67
N ALA A 19 37.44 -0.71 -9.55
CA ALA A 19 36.38 -1.33 -8.77
C ALA A 19 34.96 -0.92 -9.20
N GLY A 20 34.83 0.09 -10.08
CA GLY A 20 33.56 0.53 -10.65
C GLY A 20 33.10 -0.31 -11.86
N LEU A 21 31.80 -0.45 -12.03
CA LEU A 21 31.19 -1.05 -13.23
C LEU A 21 31.43 -0.14 -14.45
N SER A 22 32.54 -0.33 -15.18
CA SER A 22 32.90 0.50 -16.34
C SER A 22 32.48 -0.15 -17.66
N TYR A 23 31.79 0.63 -18.50
CA TYR A 23 31.50 0.33 -19.91
C TYR A 23 32.32 1.20 -20.88
N GLY A 24 33.11 2.13 -20.35
CA GLY A 24 33.87 3.11 -21.10
C GLY A 24 33.04 4.34 -21.49
N GLU A 25 33.72 5.37 -22.00
CA GLU A 25 33.08 6.61 -22.46
C GLU A 25 32.26 6.37 -23.74
N PRO A 26 31.05 6.98 -23.87
CA PRO A 26 30.47 8.02 -23.01
C PRO A 26 29.58 7.49 -21.86
N PHE A 27 29.53 6.18 -21.63
CA PHE A 27 28.58 5.58 -20.69
C PHE A 27 28.96 5.88 -19.24
N ASP A 28 30.24 5.75 -18.88
CA ASP A 28 30.70 5.95 -17.50
C ASP A 28 30.41 7.38 -17.00
N SER A 29 30.74 8.40 -17.80
CA SER A 29 30.39 9.79 -17.49
C SER A 29 28.87 10.05 -17.49
N GLY A 30 28.14 9.34 -18.35
CA GLY A 30 26.69 9.36 -18.41
C GLY A 30 26.01 8.81 -17.15
N PHE A 31 26.41 7.63 -16.67
CA PHE A 31 25.95 7.02 -15.42
C PHE A 31 26.20 7.97 -14.25
N ALA A 32 27.44 8.45 -14.11
CA ALA A 32 27.79 9.39 -13.04
C ALA A 32 26.97 10.69 -13.08
N ARG A 33 26.62 11.19 -14.28
CA ARG A 33 25.75 12.36 -14.45
C ARG A 33 24.33 12.07 -14.00
N ALA A 34 23.77 10.92 -14.37
CA ALA A 34 22.42 10.52 -13.98
C ALA A 34 22.31 10.27 -12.46
N GLU A 35 23.32 9.66 -11.84
CA GLU A 35 23.38 9.47 -10.39
C GLU A 35 23.39 10.81 -9.63
N ARG A 36 24.13 11.82 -10.10
CA ARG A 36 24.10 13.18 -9.51
C ARG A 36 22.71 13.82 -9.57
N HIS A 37 21.95 13.59 -10.64
CA HIS A 37 20.57 14.05 -10.72
C HIS A 37 19.67 13.34 -9.70
N GLN A 38 19.88 12.05 -9.45
CA GLN A 38 19.16 11.31 -8.40
C GLN A 38 19.51 11.81 -6.99
N PHE A 39 20.75 12.22 -6.74
CA PHE A 39 21.15 12.87 -5.47
C PHE A 39 20.54 14.26 -5.27
N THR A 40 20.11 14.94 -6.33
CA THR A 40 19.47 16.27 -6.29
C THR A 40 17.95 16.21 -6.56
N PRO A 41 17.31 15.09 -6.20
CA PRO A 41 16.00 14.61 -6.65
C PRO A 41 15.44 15.03 -8.03
N ASP A 42 16.30 15.27 -9.02
CA ASP A 42 15.87 15.63 -10.39
C ASP A 42 15.66 14.36 -11.24
N LEU A 43 14.60 13.62 -10.91
CA LEU A 43 14.25 12.36 -11.57
C LEU A 43 14.04 12.52 -13.09
N PRO A 44 13.38 13.57 -13.61
CA PRO A 44 13.24 13.77 -15.05
C PRO A 44 14.58 13.96 -15.77
N ALA A 45 15.52 14.71 -15.18
CA ALA A 45 16.85 14.85 -15.76
C ALA A 45 17.61 13.52 -15.76
N ALA A 46 17.55 12.75 -14.67
CA ALA A 46 18.15 11.41 -14.62
C ALA A 46 17.61 10.49 -15.73
N LEU A 47 16.28 10.45 -15.91
CA LEU A 47 15.64 9.67 -16.98
C LEU A 47 16.05 10.13 -18.38
N ALA A 48 16.19 11.44 -18.59
CA ALA A 48 16.66 11.97 -19.87
C ALA A 48 18.08 11.51 -20.19
N VAL A 49 18.99 11.55 -19.21
CA VAL A 49 20.38 11.07 -19.38
C VAL A 49 20.39 9.58 -19.70
N TYR A 50 19.69 8.75 -18.92
CA TYR A 50 19.64 7.32 -19.19
C TYR A 50 18.99 6.98 -20.53
N GLY A 51 17.95 7.73 -20.93
CA GLY A 51 17.29 7.58 -22.23
C GLY A 51 18.23 7.88 -23.41
N GLU A 52 19.04 8.93 -23.31
CA GLU A 52 20.08 9.25 -24.31
C GLU A 52 21.12 8.13 -24.45
N LEU A 53 21.61 7.61 -23.32
CA LEU A 53 22.57 6.51 -23.29
C LEU A 53 21.97 5.22 -23.84
N LEU A 54 20.70 4.93 -23.52
CA LEU A 54 20.00 3.75 -24.02
C LEU A 54 19.83 3.82 -25.54
N ALA A 55 19.43 4.98 -26.08
CA ALA A 55 19.33 5.18 -27.52
C ALA A 55 20.69 5.02 -28.23
N LEU A 56 21.77 5.49 -27.61
CA LEU A 56 23.13 5.27 -28.12
C LEU A 56 23.50 3.78 -28.10
N ALA A 57 23.27 3.09 -26.97
CA ALA A 57 23.53 1.65 -26.86
C ALA A 57 22.68 0.84 -27.85
N GLU A 58 21.45 1.26 -28.15
CA GLU A 58 20.56 0.67 -29.17
C GLU A 58 21.10 0.83 -30.60
N SER A 59 21.96 1.81 -30.86
CA SER A 59 22.61 2.00 -32.17
C SER A 59 23.78 1.05 -32.46
N PHE A 60 24.33 0.41 -31.41
CA PHE A 60 25.45 -0.52 -31.57
C PHE A 60 24.99 -1.89 -32.09
N GLU A 61 25.91 -2.61 -32.75
CA GLU A 61 25.68 -3.99 -33.16
C GLU A 61 25.37 -4.88 -31.95
N ASP A 62 24.42 -5.79 -32.12
CA ASP A 62 23.96 -6.64 -31.04
C ASP A 62 25.04 -7.64 -30.62
N SER A 63 25.47 -7.54 -29.36
CA SER A 63 26.46 -8.40 -28.72
C SER A 63 26.08 -8.66 -27.27
N PRO A 64 26.62 -9.71 -26.62
CA PRO A 64 26.36 -9.95 -25.20
C PRO A 64 26.67 -8.74 -24.30
N ASP A 65 27.77 -8.03 -24.58
CA ASP A 65 28.18 -6.85 -23.81
C ASP A 65 27.21 -5.67 -24.02
N VAL A 66 26.74 -5.46 -25.25
CA VAL A 66 25.75 -4.43 -25.58
C VAL A 66 24.40 -4.77 -24.94
N ARG A 67 24.00 -6.05 -24.89
CA ARG A 67 22.79 -6.48 -24.18
C ARG A 67 22.90 -6.26 -22.67
N LEU A 68 24.07 -6.53 -22.07
CA LEU A 68 24.32 -6.25 -20.66
C LEU A 68 24.24 -4.75 -20.36
N LEU A 69 24.85 -3.90 -21.20
CA LEU A 69 24.77 -2.45 -21.09
C LEU A 69 23.33 -1.93 -21.20
N ARG A 70 22.58 -2.38 -22.20
CA ARG A 70 21.14 -2.03 -22.35
C ARG A 70 20.33 -2.50 -21.15
N GLY A 71 20.61 -3.70 -20.64
CA GLY A 71 19.98 -4.23 -19.43
C GLY A 71 20.25 -3.34 -18.21
N HIS A 72 21.49 -2.93 -17.99
CA HIS A 72 21.85 -2.03 -16.90
C HIS A 72 21.13 -0.68 -17.01
N LEU A 73 21.17 -0.03 -18.17
CA LEU A 73 20.46 1.23 -18.41
C LEU A 73 18.95 1.10 -18.16
N LEU A 74 18.33 0.01 -18.60
CA LEU A 74 16.92 -0.26 -18.36
C LEU A 74 16.60 -0.55 -16.87
N SER A 75 17.53 -1.18 -16.15
CA SER A 75 17.44 -1.38 -14.70
C SER A 75 17.38 -0.03 -13.98
N ASP A 76 18.31 0.87 -14.32
CA ASP A 76 18.40 2.21 -13.73
C ASP A 76 17.18 3.07 -14.06
N ILE A 77 16.74 3.06 -15.32
CA ILE A 77 15.49 3.71 -15.74
C ILE A 77 14.32 3.18 -14.90
N GLY A 78 14.23 1.86 -14.73
CA GLY A 78 13.20 1.21 -13.92
C GLY A 78 13.22 1.66 -12.45
N THR A 79 14.40 1.75 -11.84
CA THR A 79 14.57 2.25 -10.46
C THR A 79 14.15 3.71 -10.34
N VAL A 80 14.54 4.58 -11.28
CA VAL A 80 14.13 5.99 -11.27
C VAL A 80 12.62 6.14 -11.49
N GLN A 81 12.02 5.30 -12.34
CA GLN A 81 10.56 5.27 -12.53
C GLN A 81 9.82 4.82 -11.26
N LEU A 82 10.35 3.85 -10.50
CA LEU A 82 9.81 3.49 -9.20
C LEU A 82 9.85 4.68 -8.23
N ALA A 83 10.98 5.38 -8.15
CA ALA A 83 11.11 6.60 -7.33
C ALA A 83 10.12 7.69 -7.77
N ALA A 84 9.88 7.82 -9.08
CA ALA A 84 8.89 8.74 -9.65
C ALA A 84 7.44 8.23 -9.55
N THR A 85 7.21 7.04 -8.97
CA THR A 85 5.90 6.36 -8.87
C THR A 85 5.25 5.98 -10.21
N ASP A 86 6.01 5.98 -11.31
CA ASP A 86 5.61 5.45 -12.62
C ASP A 86 5.71 3.92 -12.62
N LEU A 87 4.79 3.25 -11.92
CA LEU A 87 4.76 1.79 -11.81
C LEU A 87 4.64 1.07 -13.17
N PRO A 88 3.77 1.52 -14.11
CA PRO A 88 3.67 0.88 -15.43
C PRO A 88 4.96 1.02 -16.26
N GLY A 89 5.58 2.20 -16.25
CA GLY A 89 6.86 2.42 -16.92
C GLY A 89 7.96 1.56 -16.31
N ALA A 90 8.05 1.54 -14.98
CA ALA A 90 8.99 0.70 -14.26
C ALA A 90 8.83 -0.79 -14.62
N ALA A 91 7.60 -1.30 -14.67
CA ALA A 91 7.32 -2.68 -15.05
C ALA A 91 7.87 -3.02 -16.44
N LEU A 92 7.70 -2.13 -17.41
CA LEU A 92 8.21 -2.31 -18.77
C LEU A 92 9.74 -2.30 -18.81
N SER A 93 10.37 -1.33 -18.16
CA SER A 93 11.83 -1.18 -18.14
C SER A 93 12.52 -2.35 -17.41
N ILE A 94 12.03 -2.71 -16.22
CA ILE A 94 12.55 -3.82 -15.41
C ILE A 94 12.34 -5.16 -16.14
N GLY A 95 11.18 -5.38 -16.76
CA GLY A 95 10.92 -6.58 -17.56
C GLY A 95 11.90 -6.73 -18.73
N ARG A 96 12.09 -5.66 -19.52
CA ARG A 96 13.05 -5.65 -20.64
C ARG A 96 14.49 -5.86 -20.16
N SER A 97 14.86 -5.28 -19.01
CA SER A 97 16.19 -5.50 -18.42
C SER A 97 16.41 -6.97 -18.08
N LEU A 98 15.48 -7.60 -17.35
CA LEU A 98 15.60 -9.02 -16.98
C LEU A 98 15.67 -9.94 -18.21
N ASP A 99 14.90 -9.67 -19.26
CA ASP A 99 14.95 -10.46 -20.50
C ASP A 99 16.33 -10.40 -21.15
N LEU A 100 16.96 -9.22 -21.21
CA LEU A 100 18.30 -9.04 -21.77
C LEU A 100 19.37 -9.71 -20.89
N VAL A 101 19.33 -9.45 -19.59
CA VAL A 101 20.34 -9.93 -18.63
C VAL A 101 20.26 -11.45 -18.49
N ARG A 102 19.06 -12.03 -18.33
CA ARG A 102 18.90 -13.50 -18.31
C ARG A 102 19.25 -14.14 -19.64
N GLY A 103 18.95 -13.47 -20.76
CA GLY A 103 19.25 -13.93 -22.11
C GLY A 103 20.74 -14.15 -22.39
N ILE A 104 21.63 -13.55 -21.60
CA ILE A 104 23.08 -13.70 -21.73
C ILE A 104 23.71 -14.57 -20.63
N ALA A 105 22.93 -15.15 -19.70
CA ALA A 105 23.44 -15.92 -18.56
C ALA A 105 24.36 -17.11 -18.96
N SER A 106 24.08 -17.74 -20.10
CA SER A 106 24.84 -18.89 -20.62
C SER A 106 26.06 -18.50 -21.45
N VAL A 107 26.25 -17.21 -21.75
CA VAL A 107 27.39 -16.72 -22.53
C VAL A 107 28.67 -16.84 -21.69
N PRO A 108 29.78 -17.36 -22.25
CA PRO A 108 31.07 -17.34 -21.56
C PRO A 108 31.52 -15.90 -21.27
N MET A 109 31.70 -15.58 -19.99
CA MET A 109 32.14 -14.26 -19.53
C MET A 109 33.46 -14.40 -18.76
N GLY A 110 34.35 -13.42 -18.89
CA GLY A 110 35.48 -13.28 -17.97
C GLY A 110 35.01 -12.95 -16.54
N PRO A 111 35.91 -13.00 -15.53
CA PRO A 111 35.56 -12.73 -14.13
C PRO A 111 34.85 -11.39 -13.93
N ASN A 112 35.37 -10.31 -14.54
CA ASN A 112 34.78 -8.98 -14.43
C ASN A 112 33.41 -8.88 -15.11
N GLY A 113 33.25 -9.49 -16.29
CA GLY A 113 31.96 -9.53 -17.00
C GLY A 113 30.90 -10.33 -16.23
N ARG A 114 31.30 -11.43 -15.58
CA ARG A 114 30.42 -12.21 -14.71
C ARG A 114 30.00 -11.43 -13.46
N ARG A 115 30.93 -10.74 -12.81
CA ARG A 115 30.64 -9.85 -11.69
C ARG A 115 29.65 -8.76 -12.08
N LEU A 116 29.90 -8.06 -13.19
CA LEU A 116 29.00 -7.03 -13.71
C LEU A 116 27.60 -7.59 -14.02
N TRP A 117 27.53 -8.76 -14.64
CA TRP A 117 26.27 -9.43 -14.92
C TRP A 117 25.49 -9.77 -13.63
N GLN A 118 26.17 -10.28 -12.60
CA GLN A 118 25.57 -10.58 -11.29
C GLN A 118 25.04 -9.31 -10.61
N GLU A 119 25.82 -8.23 -10.62
CA GLU A 119 25.42 -6.93 -10.04
C GLU A 119 24.16 -6.37 -10.72
N VAL A 120 24.15 -6.36 -12.06
CA VAL A 120 22.99 -5.88 -12.83
C VAL A 120 21.78 -6.79 -12.60
N LEU A 121 21.97 -8.11 -12.55
CA LEU A 121 20.86 -9.03 -12.28
C LEU A 121 20.28 -8.82 -10.89
N LEU A 122 21.12 -8.74 -9.86
CA LEU A 122 20.69 -8.53 -8.48
C LEU A 122 19.92 -7.21 -8.34
N LYS A 123 20.49 -6.10 -8.83
CA LYS A 123 19.83 -4.78 -8.82
C LYS A 123 18.46 -4.83 -9.49
N THR A 124 18.38 -5.49 -10.64
CA THR A 124 17.12 -5.60 -11.40
C THR A 124 16.10 -6.49 -10.69
N LEU A 125 16.53 -7.56 -10.02
CA LEU A 125 15.66 -8.40 -9.20
C LEU A 125 15.14 -7.63 -7.98
N LEU A 126 15.98 -6.87 -7.27
CA LEU A 126 15.54 -6.04 -6.14
C LEU A 126 14.55 -4.96 -6.60
N ALA A 127 14.79 -4.31 -7.74
CA ALA A 127 13.83 -3.37 -8.34
C ALA A 127 12.50 -4.07 -8.71
N ARG A 128 12.56 -5.30 -9.22
CA ARG A 128 11.36 -6.12 -9.48
C ARG A 128 10.61 -6.47 -8.19
N VAL A 129 11.30 -6.85 -7.12
CA VAL A 129 10.65 -7.10 -5.83
C VAL A 129 9.94 -5.84 -5.37
N GLU A 130 10.60 -4.68 -5.40
CA GLU A 130 9.98 -3.43 -4.97
C GLU A 130 8.76 -3.06 -5.81
N LEU A 131 8.83 -3.20 -7.14
CA LEU A 131 7.67 -3.05 -8.02
C LEU A 131 6.52 -3.97 -7.59
N LEU A 132 6.80 -5.26 -7.40
CA LEU A 132 5.80 -6.27 -7.06
C LEU A 132 5.21 -6.06 -5.67
N ARG A 133 6.00 -5.59 -4.70
CA ARG A 133 5.54 -5.15 -3.39
C ARG A 133 4.54 -4.00 -3.51
N ARG A 134 4.91 -2.95 -4.26
CA ARG A 134 4.06 -1.77 -4.48
C ARG A 134 2.78 -2.07 -5.28
N THR A 135 2.79 -3.11 -6.11
CA THR A 135 1.60 -3.59 -6.82
C THR A 135 0.85 -4.70 -6.07
N GLY A 136 1.29 -5.09 -4.88
CA GLY A 136 0.66 -6.12 -4.03
C GLY A 136 0.88 -7.57 -4.47
N GLN A 137 1.70 -7.81 -5.49
CA GLN A 137 2.01 -9.14 -6.07
C GLN A 137 3.05 -9.88 -5.21
N PHE A 138 2.69 -10.18 -3.97
CA PHE A 138 3.65 -10.64 -2.96
C PHE A 138 4.21 -12.05 -3.19
N ASP A 139 3.51 -12.91 -3.92
CA ASP A 139 3.98 -14.26 -4.21
C ASP A 139 5.04 -14.22 -5.32
N GLU A 140 4.80 -13.45 -6.39
CA GLU A 140 5.82 -13.19 -7.40
C GLU A 140 7.00 -12.39 -6.82
N ALA A 141 6.76 -11.49 -5.87
CA ALA A 141 7.83 -10.78 -5.15
C ALA A 141 8.68 -11.76 -4.33
N GLN A 142 8.06 -12.75 -3.70
CA GLN A 142 8.75 -13.80 -2.95
C GLN A 142 9.62 -14.65 -3.88
N GLU A 143 9.11 -15.05 -5.05
CA GLU A 143 9.89 -15.79 -6.06
C GLU A 143 11.10 -14.99 -6.54
N ALA A 144 10.90 -13.72 -6.90
CA ALA A 144 12.00 -12.84 -7.32
C ALA A 144 13.02 -12.62 -6.20
N MET A 145 12.58 -12.56 -4.95
CA MET A 145 13.47 -12.43 -3.80
C MET A 145 14.25 -13.72 -3.51
N ASP A 146 13.64 -14.90 -3.72
CA ASP A 146 14.32 -16.19 -3.59
C ASP A 146 15.43 -16.34 -4.65
N GLU A 147 15.17 -15.87 -5.87
CA GLU A 147 16.19 -15.77 -6.92
C GLU A 147 17.33 -14.80 -6.52
N ALA A 148 17.01 -13.61 -6.01
CA ALA A 148 18.01 -12.65 -5.54
C ALA A 148 18.86 -13.24 -4.40
N THR A 149 18.23 -13.99 -3.49
CA THR A 149 18.92 -14.65 -2.37
C THR A 149 19.86 -15.75 -2.85
N ALA A 150 19.48 -16.50 -3.89
CA ALA A 150 20.34 -17.54 -4.47
C ALA A 150 21.64 -16.96 -5.05
N LEU A 151 21.59 -15.74 -5.61
CA LEU A 151 22.76 -15.05 -6.14
C LEU A 151 23.77 -14.66 -5.06
N LEU A 152 23.36 -14.53 -3.79
CA LEU A 152 24.25 -14.08 -2.71
C LEU A 152 25.51 -14.94 -2.59
N SER A 153 25.38 -16.26 -2.80
CA SER A 153 26.51 -17.19 -2.76
C SER A 153 27.54 -16.99 -3.86
N GLU A 154 27.21 -16.21 -4.89
CA GLU A 154 28.08 -15.91 -6.02
C GLU A 154 28.87 -14.59 -5.85
N PHE A 155 28.56 -13.79 -4.82
CA PHE A 155 29.27 -12.54 -4.52
C PHE A 155 30.37 -12.75 -3.48
N ASP A 156 31.45 -11.97 -3.62
CA ASP A 156 32.46 -11.80 -2.57
C ASP A 156 32.04 -10.65 -1.65
N ASP A 157 31.11 -10.93 -0.73
CA ASP A 157 30.42 -9.92 0.11
C ASP A 157 31.16 -9.68 1.44
N LEU A 158 32.43 -9.29 1.37
CA LEU A 158 33.30 -9.10 2.55
C LEU A 158 32.76 -8.06 3.54
N GLU A 159 32.05 -7.05 3.05
CA GLU A 159 31.47 -5.97 3.84
C GLU A 159 29.99 -6.20 4.19
N GLY A 160 29.41 -7.32 3.75
CA GLY A 160 28.01 -7.67 4.02
C GLY A 160 26.99 -6.77 3.33
N LEU A 161 27.38 -6.03 2.29
CA LEU A 161 26.55 -5.05 1.61
C LEU A 161 25.42 -5.73 0.82
N ARG A 162 25.69 -6.81 0.10
CA ARG A 162 24.65 -7.56 -0.64
C ARG A 162 23.73 -8.31 0.31
N THR A 163 24.29 -8.86 1.38
CA THR A 163 23.55 -9.45 2.49
C THR A 163 22.57 -8.44 3.10
N ALA A 164 23.04 -7.20 3.33
CA ALA A 164 22.23 -6.11 3.85
C ALA A 164 21.11 -5.70 2.88
N GLU A 165 21.41 -5.50 1.59
CA GLU A 165 20.43 -5.10 0.56
C GLU A 165 19.31 -6.14 0.38
N ILE A 166 19.68 -7.41 0.22
CA ILE A 166 18.73 -8.52 0.07
C ILE A 166 17.94 -8.71 1.37
N GLY A 167 18.63 -8.69 2.51
CA GLY A 167 18.04 -8.87 3.82
C GLY A 167 17.00 -7.79 4.15
N LEU A 168 17.33 -6.51 3.96
CA LEU A 168 16.41 -5.40 4.17
C LEU A 168 15.19 -5.48 3.25
N SER A 169 15.41 -5.77 1.96
CA SER A 169 14.31 -5.93 1.00
C SER A 169 13.38 -7.10 1.40
N ARG A 170 13.94 -8.18 1.96
CA ARG A 170 13.16 -9.31 2.49
C ARG A 170 12.37 -8.93 3.75
N VAL A 171 12.98 -8.18 4.68
CA VAL A 171 12.30 -7.66 5.87
C VAL A 171 11.09 -6.83 5.45
N HIS A 172 11.28 -5.90 4.52
CA HIS A 172 10.18 -5.14 3.96
C HIS A 172 9.10 -6.07 3.39
N LEU A 173 9.46 -7.07 2.56
CA LEU A 173 8.49 -8.02 1.98
C LEU A 173 7.65 -8.73 3.05
N LEU A 174 8.29 -9.14 4.15
CA LEU A 174 7.61 -9.74 5.27
C LEU A 174 6.67 -8.75 5.97
N MET A 175 7.06 -7.48 6.13
CA MET A 175 6.23 -6.43 6.71
C MET A 175 4.99 -6.15 5.86
N ASP A 176 5.12 -6.01 4.54
CA ASP A 176 3.97 -5.83 3.63
C ASP A 176 3.03 -7.03 3.67
N ARG A 177 3.58 -8.25 3.83
CA ARG A 177 2.78 -9.47 4.04
C ARG A 177 2.17 -9.58 5.45
N SER A 178 2.47 -8.62 6.33
CA SER A 178 2.11 -8.60 7.75
C SER A 178 2.63 -9.82 8.52
N ALA A 179 3.73 -10.42 8.06
CA ALA A 179 4.45 -11.50 8.71
C ALA A 179 5.39 -10.95 9.80
N TRP A 180 4.83 -10.19 10.74
CA TRP A 180 5.56 -9.36 11.71
C TRP A 180 6.62 -10.13 12.50
N GLY A 181 6.32 -11.35 12.95
CA GLY A 181 7.28 -12.17 13.70
C GLY A 181 8.49 -12.60 12.87
N ALA A 182 8.28 -12.99 11.62
CA ALA A 182 9.37 -13.36 10.72
C ALA A 182 10.20 -12.12 10.32
N ALA A 183 9.54 -10.97 10.12
CA ALA A 183 10.22 -9.70 9.87
C ALA A 183 11.11 -9.30 11.05
N GLU A 184 10.61 -9.41 12.28
CA GLU A 184 11.36 -9.11 13.51
C GLU A 184 12.58 -10.04 13.69
N GLU A 185 12.38 -11.34 13.50
CA GLU A 185 13.46 -12.33 13.61
C GLU A 185 14.57 -12.06 12.60
N LEU A 186 14.21 -11.84 11.33
CA LEU A 186 15.17 -11.55 10.27
C LEU A 186 15.88 -10.21 10.50
N ALA A 187 15.14 -9.15 10.83
CA ALA A 187 15.72 -7.83 11.07
C ALA A 187 16.68 -7.84 12.27
N SER A 188 16.33 -8.57 13.35
CA SER A 188 17.18 -8.70 14.53
C SER A 188 18.46 -9.49 14.25
N ALA A 189 18.37 -10.55 13.43
CA ALA A 189 19.54 -11.31 12.99
C ALA A 189 20.47 -10.41 12.14
N LEU A 190 19.91 -9.74 11.14
CA LEU A 190 20.68 -8.85 10.26
C LEU A 190 21.30 -7.67 11.01
N LEU A 191 20.65 -7.15 12.05
CA LEU A 191 21.19 -6.04 12.84
C LEU A 191 22.53 -6.40 13.52
N THR A 192 22.76 -7.70 13.77
CA THR A 192 24.02 -8.19 14.34
C THR A 192 25.11 -8.31 13.28
N ASP A 193 24.74 -8.69 12.06
CA ASP A 193 25.66 -9.12 11.01
C ASP A 193 25.90 -8.08 9.90
N ALA A 194 25.03 -7.07 9.76
CA ALA A 194 25.02 -6.10 8.67
C ALA A 194 24.99 -4.65 9.20
N PRO A 195 26.13 -4.10 9.69
CA PRO A 195 26.19 -2.77 10.30
C PRO A 195 25.81 -1.63 9.32
N LEU A 196 26.01 -1.83 8.02
CA LEU A 196 25.65 -0.85 6.99
C LEU A 196 24.13 -0.62 6.88
N ALA A 197 23.32 -1.61 7.27
CA ALA A 197 21.86 -1.49 7.29
C ALA A 197 21.29 -1.18 8.68
N GLU A 198 22.13 -0.96 9.69
CA GLU A 198 21.72 -0.69 11.09
C GLU A 198 20.55 0.30 11.19
N PRO A 199 20.62 1.54 10.65
CA PRO A 199 19.53 2.51 10.83
C PRO A 199 18.21 2.06 10.17
N TYR A 200 18.29 1.40 9.01
CA TYR A 200 17.12 0.91 8.28
C TYR A 200 16.45 -0.26 9.00
N LEU A 201 17.26 -1.18 9.55
CA LEU A 201 16.78 -2.33 10.31
C LEU A 201 16.17 -1.90 11.65
N LEU A 202 16.75 -0.91 12.32
CA LEU A 202 16.18 -0.32 13.53
C LEU A 202 14.83 0.35 13.24
N ASP A 203 14.71 1.10 12.14
CA ASP A 203 13.44 1.67 11.71
C ASP A 203 12.39 0.57 11.44
N CYS A 204 12.76 -0.49 10.70
CA CYS A 204 11.90 -1.65 10.46
C CYS A 204 11.43 -2.31 11.76
N LEU A 205 12.34 -2.55 12.71
CA LEU A 205 12.01 -3.12 14.02
C LEU A 205 11.05 -2.20 14.80
N GLY A 206 11.25 -0.88 14.73
CA GLY A 206 10.34 0.11 15.29
C GLY A 206 8.93 -0.01 14.71
N VAL A 207 8.80 -0.08 13.38
CA VAL A 207 7.51 -0.26 12.69
C VAL A 207 6.86 -1.59 13.05
N VAL A 208 7.63 -2.68 13.12
CA VAL A 208 7.13 -4.01 13.52
C VAL A 208 6.60 -3.99 14.95
N CYS A 209 7.32 -3.38 15.89
CA CYS A 209 6.88 -3.20 17.26
C CYS A 209 5.61 -2.34 17.35
N ALA A 210 5.54 -1.21 16.63
CA ALA A 210 4.36 -0.35 16.61
C ALA A 210 3.12 -1.09 16.04
N SER A 211 3.30 -1.84 14.96
CA SER A 211 2.24 -2.64 14.31
C SER A 211 1.73 -3.79 15.17
N THR A 212 2.53 -4.21 16.17
CA THR A 212 2.19 -5.24 17.16
C THR A 212 1.87 -4.64 18.53
N VAL A 213 1.59 -3.33 18.59
CA VAL A 213 1.13 -2.60 19.79
C VAL A 213 2.17 -2.57 20.92
N ARG A 214 3.46 -2.75 20.59
CA ARG A 214 4.60 -2.68 21.51
C ARG A 214 5.26 -1.30 21.42
N PHE A 215 4.50 -0.26 21.78
CA PHE A 215 4.88 1.14 21.52
C PHE A 215 6.15 1.61 22.26
N GLU A 216 6.39 1.13 23.49
CA GLU A 216 7.61 1.47 24.23
C GLU A 216 8.86 0.92 23.53
N GLN A 217 8.80 -0.31 23.03
CA GLN A 217 9.90 -0.91 22.25
C GLN A 217 10.05 -0.24 20.89
N ALA A 218 8.94 0.14 20.25
CA ALA A 218 8.97 0.88 19.00
C ALA A 218 9.74 2.20 19.15
N GLU A 219 9.46 2.96 20.22
CA GLU A 219 10.15 4.22 20.49
C GLU A 219 11.64 4.03 20.78
N ASP A 220 12.06 2.97 21.49
CA ASP A 220 13.48 2.63 21.68
C ASP A 220 14.19 2.41 20.33
N TYR A 221 13.60 1.57 19.47
CA TYR A 221 14.16 1.28 18.16
C TYR A 221 14.22 2.52 17.27
N PHE A 222 13.15 3.31 17.22
CA PHE A 222 13.14 4.54 16.42
C PHE A 222 14.13 5.59 16.94
N ALA A 223 14.28 5.76 18.26
CA ALA A 223 15.27 6.68 18.82
C ALA A 223 16.69 6.27 18.40
N ARG A 224 17.01 4.98 18.46
CA ARG A 224 18.30 4.44 17.99
C ARG A 224 18.48 4.59 16.48
N ALA A 225 17.42 4.40 15.70
CA ALA A 225 17.44 4.63 14.25
C ALA A 225 17.74 6.09 13.91
N GLU A 226 17.09 7.04 14.60
CA GLU A 226 17.35 8.48 14.45
C GLU A 226 18.81 8.82 14.79
N GLU A 227 19.33 8.31 15.91
CA GLU A 227 20.74 8.51 16.28
C GLU A 227 21.70 7.93 15.22
N ALA A 228 21.40 6.75 14.69
CA ALA A 228 22.21 6.14 13.64
C ALA A 228 22.18 6.96 12.34
N TYR A 229 21.01 7.44 11.89
CA TYR A 229 20.91 8.34 10.75
C TYR A 229 21.63 9.67 10.98
N LEU A 230 21.62 10.20 12.20
CA LEU A 230 22.37 11.40 12.56
C LEU A 230 23.88 11.18 12.44
N ARG A 231 24.39 10.04 12.93
CA ARG A 231 25.82 9.67 12.77
C ARG A 231 26.23 9.59 11.30
N LEU A 232 25.34 9.10 10.44
CA LEU A 232 25.58 8.96 8.99
C LEU A 232 25.34 10.25 8.19
N GLY A 233 24.80 11.31 8.81
CA GLY A 233 24.39 12.52 8.09
C GLY A 233 23.23 12.30 7.11
N HIS A 234 22.48 11.21 7.27
CA HIS A 234 21.42 10.80 6.34
C HIS A 234 20.07 11.44 6.71
N HIS A 235 19.88 12.68 6.26
CA HIS A 235 18.74 13.52 6.66
C HIS A 235 17.37 12.97 6.26
N ALA A 236 17.24 12.36 5.08
CA ALA A 236 15.97 11.80 4.60
C ALA A 236 15.48 10.65 5.50
N GLY A 237 16.38 9.73 5.85
CA GLY A 237 16.09 8.62 6.77
C GLY A 237 15.67 9.11 8.16
N ARG A 238 16.30 10.18 8.67
CA ARG A 238 15.89 10.81 9.93
C ARG A 238 14.46 11.34 9.88
N GLN A 239 14.05 11.99 8.80
CA GLN A 239 12.68 12.51 8.63
C GLN A 239 11.64 11.39 8.59
N GLN A 240 11.98 10.30 7.91
CA GLN A 240 11.12 9.12 7.82
C GLN A 240 10.89 8.52 9.22
N VAL A 241 11.96 8.33 10.01
CA VAL A 241 11.86 7.86 11.40
C VAL A 241 11.03 8.81 12.27
N LEU A 242 11.18 10.13 12.11
CA LEU A 242 10.35 11.11 12.84
C LEU A 242 8.86 10.93 12.53
N SER A 243 8.52 10.70 11.26
CA SER A 243 7.13 10.45 10.84
C SER A 243 6.59 9.14 11.40
N HIS A 244 7.39 8.07 11.41
CA HIS A 244 7.02 6.79 12.01
C HIS A 244 6.82 6.89 13.53
N ARG A 245 7.69 7.63 14.24
CA ARG A 245 7.52 7.89 15.68
C ARG A 245 6.26 8.68 15.97
N ALA A 246 5.98 9.71 15.18
CA ALA A 246 4.78 10.53 15.33
C ALA A 246 3.51 9.66 15.19
N TYR A 247 3.49 8.79 14.18
CA TYR A 247 2.41 7.84 13.96
C TYR A 247 2.29 6.82 15.10
N ALA A 248 3.39 6.23 15.56
CA ALA A 248 3.39 5.29 16.68
C ALA A 248 2.90 5.94 17.98
N ALA A 249 3.30 7.18 18.26
CA ALA A 249 2.82 7.95 19.41
C ALA A 249 1.30 8.22 19.32
N LEU A 250 0.79 8.53 18.12
CA LEU A 250 -0.64 8.71 17.88
C LEU A 250 -1.41 7.40 18.13
N GLN A 251 -0.92 6.27 17.62
CA GLN A 251 -1.52 4.94 17.83
C GLN A 251 -1.49 4.52 19.31
N ALA A 252 -0.45 4.91 20.04
CA ALA A 252 -0.34 4.72 21.49
C ALA A 252 -1.29 5.62 22.31
N GLY A 253 -1.99 6.56 21.66
CA GLY A 253 -2.85 7.54 22.33
C GLY A 253 -2.08 8.68 23.00
N ASN A 254 -0.76 8.80 22.78
CA ASN A 254 0.06 9.88 23.30
C ASN A 254 -0.04 11.11 22.37
N LEU A 255 -1.18 11.80 22.44
CA LEU A 255 -1.51 12.92 21.55
C LEU A 255 -0.54 14.11 21.69
N ASP A 256 0.01 14.35 22.89
CA ASP A 256 0.96 15.43 23.13
C ASP A 256 2.28 15.15 22.39
N ARG A 257 2.82 13.95 22.55
CA ARG A 257 4.04 13.55 21.85
C ARG A 257 3.86 13.48 20.34
N ALA A 258 2.71 12.98 19.88
CA ALA A 258 2.40 12.94 18.45
C ALA A 258 2.34 14.35 17.84
N GLU A 259 1.69 15.31 18.50
CA GLU A 259 1.62 16.70 18.03
C GLU A 259 3.00 17.34 17.94
N GLU A 260 3.86 17.15 18.95
CA GLU A 260 5.24 17.64 18.94
C GLU A 260 6.03 17.09 17.74
N LEU A 261 5.98 15.77 17.52
CA LEU A 261 6.71 15.10 16.46
C LEU A 261 6.19 15.48 15.07
N TYR A 262 4.88 15.54 14.88
CA TYR A 262 4.30 15.99 13.60
C TYR A 262 4.55 17.47 13.33
N ALA A 263 4.61 18.31 14.36
CA ALA A 263 5.00 19.72 14.21
C ALA A 263 6.47 19.85 13.78
N GLU A 264 7.39 19.10 14.40
CA GLU A 264 8.80 19.08 14.00
C GLU A 264 8.95 18.59 12.54
N ALA A 265 8.26 17.50 12.18
CA ALA A 265 8.27 16.98 10.81
C ALA A 265 7.74 18.02 9.80
N ALA A 266 6.61 18.68 10.12
CA ALA A 266 6.04 19.74 9.29
C ALA A 266 7.02 20.90 9.05
N GLU A 267 7.71 21.39 10.08
CA GLU A 267 8.71 22.46 9.94
C GLU A 267 9.90 22.05 9.05
N ILE A 268 10.26 20.78 9.05
CA ILE A 268 11.32 20.25 8.19
C ILE A 268 10.83 20.20 6.73
N PHE A 269 9.64 19.61 6.50
CA PHE A 269 9.07 19.49 5.16
C PHE A 269 8.76 20.85 4.53
N GLU A 270 8.31 21.81 5.31
CA GLU A 270 8.10 23.19 4.85
C GLU A 270 9.40 23.83 4.37
N ARG A 271 10.49 23.73 5.14
CA ARG A 271 11.80 24.28 4.77
C ARG A 271 12.39 23.65 3.50
N GLN A 272 12.02 22.40 3.21
CA GLN A 272 12.51 21.66 2.05
C GLN A 272 11.56 21.74 0.84
N GLY A 273 10.41 22.40 0.98
CA GLY A 273 9.43 22.49 -0.09
C GLY A 273 8.71 21.16 -0.38
N GLN A 274 8.75 20.20 0.54
CA GLN A 274 8.06 18.91 0.43
C GLN A 274 6.58 19.08 0.77
N ALA A 275 5.82 19.57 -0.20
CA ALA A 275 4.42 19.95 0.00
C ALA A 275 3.53 18.73 0.33
N GLU A 276 3.74 17.57 -0.26
CA GLU A 276 2.91 16.38 0.04
C GLU A 276 3.13 15.89 1.48
N ASP A 277 4.38 15.74 1.91
CA ASP A 277 4.72 15.30 3.27
C ASP A 277 4.22 16.28 4.35
N LEU A 278 4.31 17.58 4.06
CA LEU A 278 3.73 18.62 4.91
C LEU A 278 2.21 18.49 5.01
N ALA A 279 1.51 18.23 3.89
CA ALA A 279 0.07 18.05 3.88
C ALA A 279 -0.36 16.84 4.73
N VAL A 280 0.41 15.74 4.70
CA VAL A 280 0.18 14.56 5.55
C VAL A 280 0.36 14.90 7.03
N CYS A 281 1.40 15.65 7.39
CA CYS A 281 1.58 16.12 8.77
C CYS A 281 0.41 17.01 9.22
N GLU A 282 -0.08 17.90 8.36
CA GLU A 282 -1.26 18.73 8.62
C GLU A 282 -2.52 17.88 8.84
N GLN A 283 -2.72 16.79 8.09
CA GLN A 283 -3.85 15.86 8.33
C GLN A 283 -3.77 15.18 9.69
N ALA A 284 -2.60 14.64 10.05
CA ALA A 284 -2.42 13.96 11.33
C ALA A 284 -2.67 14.91 12.50
N ARG A 285 -2.16 16.15 12.41
CA ARG A 285 -2.40 17.20 13.40
C ARG A 285 -3.87 17.65 13.44
N ALA A 286 -4.56 17.67 12.29
CA ALA A 286 -6.00 17.94 12.25
C ALA A 286 -6.78 16.87 13.02
N ALA A 287 -6.43 15.59 12.85
CA ALA A 287 -7.02 14.49 13.61
C ALA A 287 -6.75 14.62 15.12
N ILE A 288 -5.52 14.98 15.52
CA ILE A 288 -5.16 15.23 16.92
C ILE A 288 -5.99 16.40 17.50
N ALA A 289 -6.09 17.51 16.76
CA ALA A 289 -6.89 18.67 17.17
C ALA A 289 -8.37 18.30 17.35
N ALA A 290 -8.93 17.51 16.42
CA ALA A 290 -10.30 17.01 16.53
C ALA A 290 -10.50 16.10 17.76
N HIS A 291 -9.55 15.20 18.03
CA HIS A 291 -9.57 14.34 19.23
C HIS A 291 -9.55 15.16 20.54
N ARG A 292 -8.89 16.32 20.55
CA ARG A 292 -8.88 17.26 21.69
C ARG A 292 -10.11 18.17 21.75
N GLY A 293 -11.02 18.09 20.78
CA GLY A 293 -12.17 18.98 20.67
C GLY A 293 -11.86 20.38 20.12
N ASP A 294 -10.65 20.61 19.59
CA ASP A 294 -10.32 21.83 18.86
C ASP A 294 -10.83 21.76 17.41
N ALA A 295 -12.14 21.96 17.30
CA ALA A 295 -12.87 22.01 16.04
C ALA A 295 -12.35 23.07 15.06
N ALA A 296 -11.82 24.20 15.56
CA ALA A 296 -11.34 25.29 14.72
C ALA A 296 -9.96 24.98 14.15
N GLY A 297 -9.04 24.49 15.00
CA GLY A 297 -7.71 24.03 14.57
C GLY A 297 -7.78 22.88 13.57
N ALA A 298 -8.63 21.87 13.84
CA ALA A 298 -8.83 20.74 12.93
C ALA A 298 -9.31 21.20 11.54
N ALA A 299 -10.29 22.11 11.48
CA ALA A 299 -10.80 22.64 10.23
C ALA A 299 -9.75 23.47 9.46
N ALA A 300 -8.96 24.28 10.17
CA ALA A 300 -7.89 25.07 9.55
C ALA A 300 -6.78 24.19 8.95
N LEU A 301 -6.33 23.18 9.69
CA LEU A 301 -5.31 22.23 9.23
C LEU A 301 -5.81 21.38 8.06
N THR A 302 -7.07 20.92 8.12
CA THR A 302 -7.71 20.18 7.01
C THR A 302 -7.78 21.03 5.74
N ALA A 303 -8.15 22.31 5.86
CA ALA A 303 -8.23 23.22 4.72
C ALA A 303 -6.85 23.52 4.12
N SER A 304 -5.82 23.70 4.97
CA SER A 304 -4.42 23.88 4.53
C SER A 304 -3.93 22.67 3.73
N SER A 305 -4.11 21.47 4.30
CA SER A 305 -3.72 20.21 3.67
C SER A 305 -4.43 19.98 2.34
N LEU A 306 -5.74 20.24 2.28
CA LEU A 306 -6.53 20.11 1.06
C LEU A 306 -6.02 21.04 -0.06
N ALA A 307 -5.78 22.31 0.27
CA ALA A 307 -5.25 23.28 -0.68
C ALA A 307 -3.88 22.85 -1.22
N ARG A 308 -3.04 22.26 -0.36
CA ARG A 308 -1.72 21.78 -0.71
C ARG A 308 -1.76 20.59 -1.66
N PHE A 309 -2.56 19.56 -1.35
CA PHE A 309 -2.75 18.42 -2.25
C PHE A 309 -3.36 18.84 -3.60
N GLN A 310 -4.25 19.83 -3.62
CA GLN A 310 -4.78 20.40 -4.86
C GLN A 310 -3.70 21.11 -5.69
N GLN A 311 -2.80 21.86 -5.05
CA GLN A 311 -1.71 22.57 -5.73
C GLN A 311 -0.72 21.62 -6.41
N VAL A 312 -0.40 20.50 -5.77
CA VAL A 312 0.51 19.47 -6.33
C VAL A 312 -0.19 18.50 -7.28
N GLY A 313 -1.53 18.57 -7.40
CA GLY A 313 -2.31 17.70 -8.29
C GLY A 313 -2.57 16.29 -7.76
N ALA A 314 -2.31 16.05 -6.47
CA ALA A 314 -2.57 14.78 -5.78
C ALA A 314 -4.08 14.59 -5.52
N ALA A 315 -4.83 14.30 -6.58
CA ALA A 315 -6.30 14.31 -6.56
C ALA A 315 -6.91 13.31 -5.54
N ILE A 316 -6.36 12.10 -5.42
CA ILE A 316 -6.85 11.10 -4.46
C ILE A 316 -6.58 11.55 -3.02
N ALA A 317 -5.39 12.05 -2.72
CA ALA A 317 -5.05 12.57 -1.38
C ALA A 317 -5.91 13.79 -1.02
N ALA A 318 -6.21 14.66 -1.99
CA ALA A 318 -7.17 15.75 -1.80
C ALA A 318 -8.58 15.22 -1.47
N ALA A 319 -9.05 14.18 -2.16
CA ALA A 319 -10.35 13.55 -1.87
C ALA A 319 -10.37 12.88 -0.49
N ASP A 320 -9.30 12.20 -0.08
CA ASP A 320 -9.16 11.64 1.27
C ASP A 320 -9.21 12.76 2.33
N THR A 321 -8.58 13.90 2.06
CA THR A 321 -8.65 15.10 2.92
C THR A 321 -10.06 15.67 3.00
N MET A 322 -10.81 15.67 1.88
CA MET A 322 -12.21 16.06 1.87
C MET A 322 -13.07 15.14 2.75
N LEU A 323 -12.83 13.82 2.75
CA LEU A 323 -13.54 12.90 3.66
C LEU A 323 -13.24 13.17 5.13
N MET A 324 -11.97 13.45 5.45
CA MET A 324 -11.59 13.87 6.81
C MET A 324 -12.32 15.15 7.22
N GLY A 325 -12.34 16.16 6.33
CA GLY A 325 -13.11 17.40 6.54
C GLY A 325 -14.62 17.17 6.68
N ALA A 326 -15.18 16.25 5.91
CA ALA A 326 -16.59 15.89 6.00
C ALA A 326 -16.95 15.30 7.37
N ARG A 327 -16.07 14.47 7.94
CA ARG A 327 -16.20 13.95 9.30
C ARG A 327 -16.13 15.07 10.35
N HIS A 328 -15.16 15.96 10.25
CA HIS A 328 -15.05 17.10 11.18
C HIS A 328 -16.23 18.07 11.06
N ALA A 329 -16.77 18.26 9.85
CA ALA A 329 -18.00 19.02 9.67
C ALA A 329 -19.19 18.35 10.36
N TYR A 330 -19.33 17.02 10.21
CA TYR A 330 -20.35 16.24 10.90
C TYR A 330 -20.26 16.33 12.44
N GLU A 331 -19.05 16.18 13.00
CA GLU A 331 -18.80 16.27 14.44
C GLU A 331 -19.19 17.64 15.02
N ARG A 332 -19.07 18.70 14.23
CA ARG A 332 -19.48 20.07 14.58
C ARG A 332 -20.96 20.35 14.29
N GLY A 333 -21.69 19.40 13.69
CA GLY A 333 -23.09 19.56 13.29
C GLY A 333 -23.31 20.33 11.98
N ASP A 334 -22.26 20.62 11.22
CA ASP A 334 -22.33 21.28 9.91
C ASP A 334 -22.61 20.26 8.80
N ILE A 335 -23.89 19.92 8.65
CA ILE A 335 -24.37 18.89 7.72
C ILE A 335 -24.20 19.31 6.26
N ASP A 336 -24.33 20.60 5.95
CA ASP A 336 -24.22 21.11 4.58
C ASP A 336 -22.77 21.02 4.09
N GLU A 337 -21.82 21.42 4.93
CA GLU A 337 -20.39 21.31 4.61
C GLU A 337 -19.95 19.84 4.53
N MET A 338 -20.44 18.99 5.43
CA MET A 338 -20.18 17.55 5.36
C MET A 338 -20.64 16.95 4.03
N LYS A 339 -21.88 17.24 3.59
CA LYS A 339 -22.41 16.74 2.32
C LYS A 339 -21.60 17.25 1.13
N ARG A 340 -21.24 18.54 1.14
CA ARG A 340 -20.44 19.15 0.07
C ARG A 340 -19.07 18.49 -0.07
N LEU A 341 -18.38 18.28 1.05
CA LEU A 341 -17.06 17.65 1.06
C LEU A 341 -17.15 16.16 0.70
N ALA A 342 -18.12 15.43 1.24
CA ALA A 342 -18.36 14.03 0.90
C ALA A 342 -18.64 13.83 -0.59
N GLN A 343 -19.52 14.67 -1.17
CA GLN A 343 -19.83 14.62 -2.60
C GLN A 343 -18.59 14.96 -3.45
N GLY A 344 -17.84 16.00 -3.09
CA GLY A 344 -16.60 16.35 -3.80
C GLY A 344 -15.58 15.22 -3.80
N ALA A 345 -15.40 14.54 -2.67
CA ALA A 345 -14.53 13.37 -2.58
C ALA A 345 -15.03 12.23 -3.49
N ARG A 346 -16.33 11.94 -3.43
CA ARG A 346 -16.98 10.89 -4.24
C ARG A 346 -16.81 11.12 -5.73
N ASP A 347 -16.98 12.35 -6.19
CA ASP A 347 -16.84 12.71 -7.60
C ASP A 347 -15.40 12.44 -8.09
N VAL A 348 -14.39 12.84 -7.31
CA VAL A 348 -12.98 12.56 -7.62
C VAL A 348 -12.71 11.05 -7.66
N TYR A 349 -13.17 10.29 -6.68
CA TYR A 349 -12.97 8.84 -6.68
C TYR A 349 -13.63 8.17 -7.90
N GLN A 350 -14.84 8.61 -8.27
CA GLN A 350 -15.56 8.07 -9.42
C GLN A 350 -14.82 8.37 -10.74
N GLU A 351 -14.33 9.60 -10.92
CA GLU A 351 -13.52 9.98 -12.09
C GLU A 351 -12.21 9.20 -12.19
N ARG A 352 -11.64 8.80 -11.05
CA ARG A 352 -10.39 8.04 -10.95
C ARG A 352 -10.59 6.52 -10.89
N GLY A 353 -11.83 6.04 -10.92
CA GLY A 353 -12.15 4.61 -10.85
C GLY A 353 -11.89 3.96 -9.49
N VAL A 354 -11.80 4.74 -8.42
CA VAL A 354 -11.56 4.25 -7.05
C VAL A 354 -12.90 3.96 -6.37
N TYR A 355 -13.60 2.95 -6.86
CA TYR A 355 -15.00 2.70 -6.52
C TYR A 355 -15.23 2.22 -5.08
N GLU A 356 -14.26 1.58 -4.43
CA GLU A 356 -14.35 1.22 -3.02
C GLU A 356 -14.40 2.44 -2.12
N ARG A 357 -13.66 3.50 -2.47
CA ARG A 357 -13.74 4.78 -1.75
C ARG A 357 -15.12 5.41 -1.96
N CYS A 358 -15.72 5.29 -3.14
CA CYS A 358 -17.11 5.71 -3.36
C CYS A 358 -18.08 4.98 -2.41
N ALA A 359 -17.93 3.66 -2.24
CA ALA A 359 -18.75 2.88 -1.31
C ALA A 359 -18.55 3.33 0.16
N GLN A 360 -17.33 3.69 0.54
CA GLN A 360 -17.04 4.24 1.86
C GLN A 360 -17.71 5.61 2.07
N VAL A 361 -17.77 6.47 1.05
CA VAL A 361 -18.51 7.73 1.12
C VAL A 361 -20.01 7.49 1.30
N ASP A 362 -20.59 6.60 0.49
CA ASP A 362 -22.01 6.27 0.56
C ASP A 362 -22.36 5.68 1.95
N LEU A 363 -21.45 4.88 2.55
CA LEU A 363 -21.59 4.38 3.91
C LEU A 363 -21.55 5.49 4.96
N MET A 364 -20.66 6.48 4.82
CA MET A 364 -20.59 7.63 5.73
C MET A 364 -21.88 8.47 5.68
N LEU A 365 -22.41 8.69 4.47
CA LEU A 365 -23.69 9.38 4.28
C LEU A 365 -24.85 8.60 4.90
N ALA A 366 -24.88 7.27 4.73
CA ALA A 366 -25.90 6.42 5.35
C ALA A 366 -25.84 6.43 6.88
N ARG A 367 -24.63 6.44 7.48
CA ARG A 367 -24.44 6.59 8.94
C ARG A 367 -24.99 7.92 9.45
N THR A 368 -24.79 9.00 8.69
CA THR A 368 -25.34 10.32 9.02
C THR A 368 -26.88 10.28 8.99
N LEU A 369 -27.47 9.62 8.00
CA LEU A 369 -28.92 9.44 7.93
C LEU A 369 -29.45 8.60 9.10
N GLU A 370 -28.76 7.52 9.50
CA GLU A 370 -29.11 6.72 10.69
C GLU A 370 -29.09 7.57 11.96
N ASP A 371 -28.04 8.37 12.17
CA ASP A 371 -27.94 9.24 13.34
C ASP A 371 -29.04 10.30 13.37
N ASN A 372 -29.35 10.92 12.22
CA ASN A 372 -30.48 11.84 12.13
C ASN A 372 -31.82 11.15 12.41
N LEU A 373 -32.03 9.95 11.87
CA LEU A 373 -33.18 9.09 12.18
C LEU A 373 -33.29 8.81 13.69
N ASN A 374 -32.18 8.66 14.41
CA ASN A 374 -32.18 8.40 15.86
C ASN A 374 -32.45 9.67 16.70
N ARG A 375 -32.10 10.85 16.20
CA ARG A 375 -32.18 12.12 16.95
C ARG A 375 -33.48 12.88 16.75
N THR A 376 -34.16 12.69 15.62
CA THR A 376 -35.37 13.45 15.27
C THR A 376 -36.57 12.53 15.06
N ASP A 377 -37.77 13.02 15.38
CA ASP A 377 -39.01 12.35 14.97
C ASP A 377 -39.28 12.66 13.50
N HIS A 378 -39.29 11.63 12.66
CA HIS A 378 -39.51 11.72 11.23
C HIS A 378 -40.97 11.55 10.83
N GLY A 379 -41.84 11.13 11.76
CA GLY A 379 -43.26 10.90 11.53
C GLY A 379 -43.54 10.16 10.22
N VAL A 380 -44.26 10.82 9.30
CA VAL A 380 -44.64 10.23 8.01
C VAL A 380 -43.48 10.04 7.02
N HIS A 381 -42.36 10.75 7.21
CA HIS A 381 -41.20 10.71 6.34
C HIS A 381 -40.18 9.62 6.72
N GLU A 382 -40.36 8.96 7.87
CA GLU A 382 -39.41 7.97 8.39
C GLU A 382 -39.16 6.83 7.39
N ARG A 383 -40.21 6.35 6.71
CA ARG A 383 -40.04 5.31 5.69
C ARG A 383 -39.18 5.75 4.52
N THR A 384 -39.33 6.99 4.05
CA THR A 384 -38.53 7.52 2.95
C THR A 384 -37.08 7.69 3.38
N SER A 385 -36.83 8.23 4.57
CA SER A 385 -35.48 8.38 5.11
C SER A 385 -34.78 7.04 5.36
N LEU A 386 -35.52 6.02 5.80
CA LEU A 386 -35.00 4.64 5.92
C LEU A 386 -34.68 4.03 4.55
N ALA A 387 -35.54 4.25 3.55
CA ALA A 387 -35.29 3.80 2.18
C ALA A 387 -34.06 4.48 1.57
N ASP A 388 -33.89 5.79 1.77
CA ASP A 388 -32.73 6.55 1.32
C ASP A 388 -31.45 6.02 1.98
N ALA A 389 -31.48 5.81 3.30
CA ALA A 389 -30.34 5.25 4.04
C ALA A 389 -29.97 3.83 3.57
N LEU A 390 -30.97 2.95 3.38
CA LEU A 390 -30.75 1.60 2.85
C LEU A 390 -30.22 1.61 1.42
N SER A 391 -30.68 2.55 0.58
CA SER A 391 -30.25 2.68 -0.81
C SER A 391 -28.77 3.04 -0.95
N LEU A 392 -28.17 3.63 0.09
CA LEU A 392 -26.74 3.92 0.20
C LEU A 392 -26.00 2.80 0.93
N ALA A 393 -26.46 2.43 2.12
CA ALA A 393 -25.77 1.50 3.02
C ALA A 393 -25.63 0.10 2.43
N LEU A 394 -26.70 -0.46 1.86
CA LEU A 394 -26.72 -1.86 1.46
C LEU A 394 -25.84 -2.14 0.23
N PRO A 395 -25.94 -1.37 -0.87
CA PRO A 395 -25.00 -1.55 -1.98
C PRO A 395 -23.54 -1.31 -1.58
N ALA A 396 -23.28 -0.34 -0.69
CA ALA A 396 -21.94 -0.08 -0.18
C ALA A 396 -21.41 -1.25 0.66
N ALA A 397 -22.20 -1.76 1.59
CA ALA A 397 -21.81 -2.88 2.46
C ALA A 397 -21.53 -4.15 1.67
N LEU A 398 -22.38 -4.49 0.68
CA LEU A 398 -22.15 -5.61 -0.24
C LEU A 398 -20.83 -5.46 -1.01
N THR A 399 -20.50 -4.24 -1.44
CA THR A 399 -19.26 -3.95 -2.17
C THR A 399 -18.03 -4.07 -1.28
N LEU A 400 -18.11 -3.56 -0.06
CA LEU A 400 -17.03 -3.69 0.92
C LEU A 400 -16.83 -5.16 1.32
N GLU A 401 -17.91 -5.93 1.48
CA GLU A 401 -17.82 -7.38 1.71
C GLU A 401 -17.17 -8.09 0.53
N ALA A 402 -17.53 -7.76 -0.72
CA ALA A 402 -16.93 -8.34 -1.91
C ALA A 402 -15.48 -7.90 -2.15
N ALA A 403 -15.06 -6.74 -1.65
CA ALA A 403 -13.67 -6.29 -1.74
C ALA A 403 -12.69 -7.16 -0.93
N ARG A 404 -13.19 -7.97 0.03
CA ARG A 404 -12.35 -8.88 0.83
C ARG A 404 -11.59 -9.91 -0.01
N TYR A 405 -12.09 -10.21 -1.22
CA TYR A 405 -11.55 -11.23 -2.09
C TYR A 405 -10.30 -10.81 -2.87
N ASP A 406 -9.96 -9.51 -2.86
CA ASP A 406 -8.77 -9.01 -3.56
C ASP A 406 -7.50 -9.02 -2.69
N PHE A 407 -7.66 -9.18 -1.38
CA PHE A 407 -6.54 -9.05 -0.45
C PHE A 407 -5.77 -10.36 -0.36
N ALA A 408 -4.48 -10.31 -0.71
CA ALA A 408 -3.59 -11.47 -0.68
C ALA A 408 -3.36 -12.00 0.75
N THR A 409 -3.26 -11.12 1.74
CA THR A 409 -2.86 -11.50 3.10
C THR A 409 -4.06 -11.73 4.02
N ALA A 410 -3.95 -12.67 4.96
CA ALA A 410 -4.99 -12.91 5.96
C ALA A 410 -5.17 -11.70 6.91
N HIS A 411 -4.11 -10.94 7.17
CA HIS A 411 -4.16 -9.75 8.02
C HIS A 411 -4.93 -8.60 7.37
N ALA A 412 -4.63 -8.26 6.11
CA ALA A 412 -5.37 -7.23 5.37
C ALA A 412 -6.85 -7.62 5.20
N ARG A 413 -7.13 -8.92 4.96
CA ARG A 413 -8.50 -9.43 4.96
C ARG A 413 -9.18 -9.26 6.31
N SER A 414 -8.51 -9.57 7.42
CA SER A 414 -9.07 -9.40 8.77
C SER A 414 -9.41 -7.95 9.10
N GLN A 415 -8.50 -7.02 8.84
CA GLN A 415 -8.75 -5.59 9.05
C GLN A 415 -9.89 -5.07 8.16
N TRP A 416 -9.93 -5.49 6.90
CA TRP A 416 -11.00 -5.11 5.98
C TRP A 416 -12.35 -5.74 6.37
N LEU A 417 -12.35 -6.98 6.85
CA LEU A 417 -13.54 -7.67 7.35
C LEU A 417 -14.20 -6.89 8.49
N GLN A 418 -13.43 -6.29 9.40
CA GLN A 418 -13.99 -5.47 10.46
C GLN A 418 -14.81 -4.30 9.90
N LEU A 419 -14.28 -3.57 8.91
CA LEU A 419 -14.99 -2.48 8.24
C LEU A 419 -16.25 -2.98 7.52
N ALA A 420 -16.15 -4.10 6.80
CA ALA A 420 -17.27 -4.70 6.09
C ALA A 420 -18.38 -5.17 7.06
N ASP A 421 -18.01 -5.77 8.19
CA ASP A 421 -18.95 -6.21 9.22
C ASP A 421 -19.65 -5.02 9.88
N GLU A 422 -18.94 -3.93 10.18
CA GLU A 422 -19.56 -2.70 10.68
C GLU A 422 -20.58 -2.12 9.68
N ALA A 423 -20.26 -2.17 8.37
CA ALA A 423 -21.16 -1.73 7.32
C ALA A 423 -22.41 -2.60 7.25
N MET A 424 -22.26 -3.93 7.34
CA MET A 424 -23.40 -4.85 7.37
C MET A 424 -24.23 -4.71 8.64
N GLN A 425 -23.62 -4.43 9.80
CA GLN A 425 -24.37 -4.16 11.03
C GLN A 425 -25.26 -2.93 10.90
N LEU A 426 -24.78 -1.86 10.23
CA LEU A 426 -25.61 -0.69 9.92
C LEU A 426 -26.83 -1.08 9.07
N VAL A 427 -26.62 -1.87 8.02
CA VAL A 427 -27.70 -2.37 7.16
C VAL A 427 -28.74 -3.14 7.98
N PHE A 428 -28.31 -4.06 8.84
CA PHE A 428 -29.24 -4.82 9.69
C PHE A 428 -30.05 -3.91 10.63
N ARG A 429 -29.42 -2.89 11.24
CA ARG A 429 -30.15 -1.93 12.07
C ARG A 429 -31.20 -1.14 11.28
N LEU A 430 -30.85 -0.68 10.08
CA LEU A 430 -31.77 0.04 9.19
C LEU A 430 -32.92 -0.86 8.71
N ALA A 431 -32.63 -2.11 8.34
CA ALA A 431 -33.64 -3.08 7.90
C ALA A 431 -34.58 -3.52 9.05
N LEU A 432 -34.04 -3.69 10.26
CA LEU A 432 -34.85 -3.94 11.45
C LEU A 432 -35.78 -2.76 11.75
N ARG A 433 -35.28 -1.53 11.62
CA ARG A 433 -36.08 -0.32 11.83
C ARG A 433 -37.14 -0.10 10.75
N SER A 434 -36.89 -0.51 9.51
CA SER A 434 -37.90 -0.47 8.44
C SER A 434 -39.00 -1.52 8.60
N ASN A 435 -38.79 -2.53 9.47
CA ASN A 435 -39.69 -3.65 9.70
C ASN A 435 -40.00 -4.45 8.41
N ASP A 436 -39.05 -4.47 7.47
CA ASP A 436 -39.13 -5.25 6.24
C ASP A 436 -38.64 -6.67 6.49
N GLN A 437 -39.57 -7.56 6.86
CA GLN A 437 -39.27 -8.97 7.13
C GLN A 437 -38.68 -9.70 5.92
N GLY A 438 -39.07 -9.29 4.71
CA GLY A 438 -38.52 -9.85 3.47
C GLY A 438 -37.05 -9.50 3.36
N LEU A 439 -36.71 -8.21 3.44
CA LEU A 439 -35.33 -7.75 3.38
C LEU A 439 -34.45 -8.37 4.46
N ILE A 440 -34.93 -8.46 5.71
CA ILE A 440 -34.18 -9.10 6.81
C ILE A 440 -33.89 -10.56 6.48
N PHE A 441 -34.88 -11.30 5.95
CA PHE A 441 -34.70 -12.69 5.53
C PHE A 441 -33.65 -12.80 4.41
N GLU A 442 -33.74 -11.96 3.37
CA GLU A 442 -32.76 -11.97 2.26
C GLU A 442 -31.34 -11.64 2.75
N LEU A 443 -31.19 -10.72 3.71
CA LEU A 443 -29.91 -10.36 4.32
C LEU A 443 -29.31 -11.51 5.13
N VAL A 444 -30.13 -12.23 5.91
CA VAL A 444 -29.69 -13.39 6.68
C VAL A 444 -29.24 -14.50 5.74
N GLU A 445 -30.04 -14.83 4.72
CA GLU A 445 -29.69 -15.85 3.74
C GLU A 445 -28.39 -15.48 3.02
N HIS A 446 -28.25 -14.25 2.53
CA HIS A 446 -27.02 -13.77 1.89
C HIS A 446 -25.80 -13.93 2.81
N ARG A 447 -25.93 -13.51 4.07
CA ARG A 447 -24.84 -13.65 5.05
C ARG A 447 -24.56 -15.09 5.42
N CYS A 448 -25.55 -15.97 5.51
CA CYS A 448 -25.31 -17.38 5.78
C CYS A 448 -24.66 -18.11 4.59
N ALA A 449 -24.97 -17.71 3.36
CA ALA A 449 -24.29 -18.24 2.18
C ALA A 449 -22.87 -17.68 2.01
N GLY A 450 -22.62 -16.46 2.49
CA GLY A 450 -21.33 -15.77 2.40
C GLY A 450 -20.41 -15.90 3.63
N ALA A 451 -20.93 -16.24 4.81
CA ALA A 451 -20.19 -16.35 6.06
C ALA A 451 -20.13 -17.80 6.54
N SER A 452 -18.90 -18.23 6.81
CA SER A 452 -18.64 -19.32 7.73
C SER A 452 -18.75 -18.80 9.16
N LEU A 453 -19.29 -19.63 10.06
CA LEU A 453 -19.59 -19.26 11.44
C LEU A 453 -18.30 -19.17 12.28
N ALA A 454 -17.76 -17.97 12.45
CA ALA A 454 -16.78 -17.69 13.50
C ALA A 454 -17.47 -17.57 14.87
N LEU A 455 -17.62 -18.69 15.59
CA LEU A 455 -17.92 -18.67 17.02
C LEU A 455 -16.65 -18.30 17.80
N SER A 456 -16.35 -17.00 17.91
CA SER A 456 -15.39 -16.48 18.87
C SER A 456 -15.87 -15.14 19.43
N ARG A 457 -16.02 -15.09 20.75
CA ARG A 457 -16.46 -13.90 21.50
C ARG A 457 -15.44 -12.77 21.27
N THR A 458 -15.89 -11.66 20.71
CA THR A 458 -15.11 -10.41 20.66
C THR A 458 -14.97 -9.82 22.06
N SER A 459 -13.73 -9.68 22.50
CA SER A 459 -13.32 -8.79 23.59
C SER A 459 -13.60 -7.34 23.16
N THR A 460 -14.27 -6.58 24.01
CA THR A 460 -14.35 -5.12 23.91
C THR A 460 -13.01 -4.53 24.35
N ALA A 461 -12.19 -4.11 23.39
CA ALA A 461 -11.06 -3.23 23.62
C ALA A 461 -11.21 -1.97 22.76
N ASP A 462 -10.71 -0.87 23.31
CA ASP A 462 -11.07 0.52 23.04
C ASP A 462 -10.87 1.01 21.59
N LYS A 463 -11.66 2.02 21.22
CA LYS A 463 -11.79 2.57 19.87
C LYS A 463 -10.64 3.54 19.51
N THR A 464 -9.72 3.08 18.66
CA THR A 464 -9.00 3.91 17.68
C THR A 464 -8.71 3.06 16.44
N ALA A 465 -9.75 2.79 15.64
CA ALA A 465 -9.56 2.18 14.32
C ALA A 465 -9.02 3.25 13.36
N ALA A 466 -7.97 2.90 12.61
CA ALA A 466 -7.42 3.73 11.54
C ALA A 466 -8.50 4.23 10.57
N ILE A 467 -8.30 5.45 10.08
CA ILE A 467 -9.17 6.18 9.15
C ILE A 467 -9.07 5.49 7.78
N PHE A 468 -9.89 4.44 7.62
CA PHE A 468 -9.90 3.55 6.47
C PHE A 468 -8.61 2.74 6.28
N PRO A 469 -8.69 1.44 5.97
CA PRO A 469 -7.51 0.67 5.54
C PRO A 469 -6.89 1.31 4.30
N ASP A 470 -5.56 1.37 4.29
CA ASP A 470 -4.77 1.96 3.21
C ASP A 470 -5.05 1.25 1.88
N ALA A 471 -5.17 2.01 0.79
CA ALA A 471 -5.38 1.49 -0.56
C ALA A 471 -4.14 0.78 -1.12
N ALA A 472 -2.99 0.88 -0.42
CA ALA A 472 -1.71 0.29 -0.79
C ALA A 472 -1.63 -1.26 -0.69
N MET A 473 -2.72 -1.96 -0.38
CA MET A 473 -2.71 -3.42 -0.14
C MET A 473 -3.45 -4.26 -1.21
N LYS A 474 -3.71 -3.71 -2.40
CA LYS A 474 -4.44 -4.42 -3.48
C LYS A 474 -3.58 -4.74 -4.70
N THR A 475 -3.77 -5.96 -5.20
CA THR A 475 -3.29 -6.42 -6.51
C THR A 475 -4.16 -5.84 -7.63
N TYR A 476 -3.52 -5.19 -8.61
CA TYR A 476 -4.15 -4.82 -9.89
C TYR A 476 -3.59 -5.72 -11.00
N ALA A 477 -4.23 -6.86 -11.27
CA ALA A 477 -4.02 -7.60 -12.52
C ALA A 477 -5.24 -8.45 -12.92
N PRO A 478 -5.47 -8.70 -14.23
CA PRO A 478 -6.57 -9.52 -14.74
C PRO A 478 -6.32 -11.03 -14.52
N ASP A 479 -7.42 -11.76 -14.41
CA ASP A 479 -7.59 -13.15 -14.00
C ASP A 479 -7.21 -14.18 -15.09
N ASP A 480 -6.46 -15.23 -14.75
CA ASP A 480 -6.27 -16.44 -15.59
C ASP A 480 -6.21 -17.76 -14.76
N GLY A 481 -6.67 -17.73 -13.49
CA GLY A 481 -6.64 -18.90 -12.60
C GLY A 481 -8.03 -19.26 -12.07
N ALA A 482 -8.56 -20.42 -12.45
CA ALA A 482 -9.90 -20.87 -12.04
C ALA A 482 -10.03 -20.95 -10.50
N PRO A 483 -11.01 -20.24 -9.88
CA PRO A 483 -11.23 -20.28 -8.43
C PRO A 483 -11.81 -21.63 -7.98
N LEU A 484 -11.35 -22.12 -6.82
CA LEU A 484 -11.85 -23.33 -6.16
C LEU A 484 -13.17 -23.04 -5.42
N THR A 485 -14.24 -23.74 -5.79
CA THR A 485 -15.53 -23.73 -5.09
C THR A 485 -15.44 -24.63 -3.84
N LEU A 486 -15.47 -24.03 -2.64
CA LEU A 486 -15.44 -24.74 -1.36
C LEU A 486 -16.63 -24.32 -0.48
N GLY A 487 -17.26 -25.29 0.19
CA GLY A 487 -18.36 -25.04 1.12
C GLY A 487 -17.93 -24.26 2.37
N GLY A 488 -18.89 -23.60 3.03
CA GLY A 488 -18.67 -22.55 4.05
C GLY A 488 -17.54 -22.80 5.06
N ILE A 489 -17.50 -23.96 5.72
CA ILE A 489 -16.48 -24.27 6.74
C ILE A 489 -15.07 -24.42 6.15
N ALA A 490 -14.94 -24.89 4.92
CA ALA A 490 -13.66 -25.06 4.24
C ALA A 490 -13.13 -23.74 3.66
N ALA A 491 -14.02 -22.83 3.24
CA ALA A 491 -13.65 -21.52 2.71
C ALA A 491 -12.99 -20.61 3.77
N GLU A 492 -13.36 -20.72 5.05
CA GLU A 492 -12.81 -19.89 6.15
C GLU A 492 -11.46 -20.40 6.66
N ALA A 493 -11.29 -21.71 6.76
CA ALA A 493 -9.99 -22.33 7.03
C ALA A 493 -9.02 -22.12 5.85
N ALA A 494 -9.53 -22.16 4.62
CA ALA A 494 -8.75 -21.84 3.42
C ALA A 494 -8.38 -20.35 3.37
N ALA A 495 -9.33 -19.46 3.69
CA ALA A 495 -9.10 -18.03 3.79
C ALA A 495 -8.06 -17.70 4.87
N SER A 496 -8.15 -18.24 6.08
CA SER A 496 -7.16 -17.95 7.13
C SER A 496 -5.74 -18.44 6.78
N VAL A 497 -5.60 -19.34 5.80
CA VAL A 497 -4.33 -19.88 5.28
C VAL A 497 -3.89 -19.22 3.94
N GLY A 498 -4.63 -18.24 3.42
CA GLY A 498 -4.22 -17.49 2.21
C GLY A 498 -4.81 -17.99 0.88
N LEU A 499 -5.76 -18.93 0.91
CA LEU A 499 -6.42 -19.40 -0.31
C LEU A 499 -7.50 -18.39 -0.76
N ARG A 500 -7.51 -18.07 -2.07
CA ARG A 500 -8.53 -17.21 -2.68
C ARG A 500 -9.91 -17.86 -2.56
N VAL A 501 -10.88 -17.13 -2.02
CA VAL A 501 -12.26 -17.57 -1.86
C VAL A 501 -13.13 -16.86 -2.91
N ALA A 502 -14.04 -17.58 -3.56
CA ALA A 502 -14.97 -16.99 -4.50
C ALA A 502 -16.03 -16.10 -3.80
N PRO A 503 -16.60 -15.10 -4.50
CA PRO A 503 -17.78 -14.38 -4.00
C PRO A 503 -18.94 -15.32 -3.66
N PRO A 504 -19.86 -14.92 -2.75
CA PRO A 504 -20.98 -15.77 -2.37
C PRO A 504 -21.85 -16.14 -3.58
N PRO A 505 -22.47 -17.33 -3.59
CA PRO A 505 -23.36 -17.72 -4.67
C PRO A 505 -24.63 -16.86 -4.71
N LYS A 506 -25.30 -16.85 -5.86
CA LYS A 506 -26.64 -16.30 -5.98
C LYS A 506 -27.63 -17.20 -5.26
N ILE A 507 -28.32 -16.66 -4.26
CA ILE A 507 -29.37 -17.40 -3.56
C ILE A 507 -30.69 -17.20 -4.31
N VAL A 508 -31.23 -18.28 -4.86
CA VAL A 508 -32.51 -18.26 -5.58
C VAL A 508 -33.64 -18.38 -4.56
N MET A 509 -34.54 -17.40 -4.50
CA MET A 509 -35.62 -17.29 -3.50
C MET A 509 -36.93 -17.98 -3.93
N SER A 510 -37.00 -18.54 -5.14
CA SER A 510 -38.15 -19.31 -5.61
C SER A 510 -37.69 -20.49 -6.46
N ALA A 511 -38.31 -21.65 -6.29
CA ALA A 511 -37.97 -22.88 -7.02
C ALA A 511 -38.34 -22.87 -8.53
N GLU A 512 -38.98 -21.80 -9.02
CA GLU A 512 -39.34 -21.63 -10.42
C GLU A 512 -38.12 -21.19 -11.27
N ALA A 513 -38.05 -21.66 -12.52
CA ALA A 513 -36.97 -21.29 -13.43
C ALA A 513 -36.97 -19.77 -13.69
N GLY A 514 -35.85 -19.10 -13.41
CA GLY A 514 -35.74 -17.63 -13.47
C GLY A 514 -36.18 -16.91 -12.19
N GLY A 515 -36.23 -17.61 -11.06
CA GLY A 515 -36.61 -17.07 -9.76
C GLY A 515 -35.79 -15.85 -9.31
N ARG A 516 -36.44 -14.93 -8.59
CA ARG A 516 -35.80 -13.76 -7.97
C ARG A 516 -34.68 -14.22 -7.04
N THR A 517 -33.52 -13.57 -7.11
CA THR A 517 -32.40 -13.85 -6.21
C THR A 517 -32.45 -12.95 -4.97
N ALA A 518 -31.88 -13.39 -3.85
CA ALA A 518 -31.75 -12.58 -2.65
C ALA A 518 -31.00 -11.27 -2.97
N LEU A 519 -31.52 -10.15 -2.46
CA LEU A 519 -30.96 -8.81 -2.59
C LEU A 519 -30.76 -8.36 -4.05
N GLN A 520 -31.49 -8.93 -5.01
CA GLN A 520 -31.25 -8.74 -6.45
C GLN A 520 -31.08 -7.26 -6.85
N GLU A 521 -32.00 -6.40 -6.41
CA GLU A 521 -31.99 -4.97 -6.74
C GLU A 521 -30.77 -4.26 -6.13
N TYR A 522 -30.38 -4.62 -4.91
CA TYR A 522 -29.22 -4.02 -4.23
C TYR A 522 -27.89 -4.53 -4.79
N VAL A 523 -27.82 -5.81 -5.18
CA VAL A 523 -26.67 -6.40 -5.86
C VAL A 523 -26.46 -5.72 -7.22
N GLN A 524 -27.53 -5.53 -7.99
CA GLN A 524 -27.47 -4.81 -9.27
C GLN A 524 -27.05 -3.35 -9.07
N ALA A 525 -27.60 -2.67 -8.05
CA ALA A 525 -27.20 -1.30 -7.73
C ALA A 525 -25.72 -1.22 -7.33
N ALA A 526 -25.21 -2.16 -6.54
CA ALA A 526 -23.80 -2.22 -6.16
C ALA A 526 -22.89 -2.44 -7.38
N GLN A 527 -23.22 -3.41 -8.22
CA GLN A 527 -22.48 -3.70 -9.46
C GLN A 527 -22.47 -2.50 -10.40
N PHE A 528 -23.60 -1.79 -10.53
CA PHE A 528 -23.71 -0.60 -11.37
C PHE A 528 -22.90 0.59 -10.82
N ARG A 529 -22.99 0.86 -9.51
CA ARG A 529 -22.36 2.04 -8.90
C ARG A 529 -20.86 1.87 -8.70
N TYR A 530 -20.40 0.65 -8.42
CA TYR A 530 -19.03 0.40 -7.98
C TYR A 530 -18.24 -0.53 -8.90
N HIS A 531 -18.82 -0.94 -10.03
CA HIS A 531 -18.15 -1.71 -11.07
C HIS A 531 -17.47 -3.00 -10.57
N ARG A 532 -18.01 -3.60 -9.50
CA ARG A 532 -17.47 -4.80 -8.85
C ARG A 532 -18.47 -5.95 -8.87
N ARG A 533 -17.97 -7.16 -9.09
CA ARG A 533 -18.76 -8.39 -8.93
C ARG A 533 -19.02 -8.67 -7.44
N ILE A 534 -20.30 -8.79 -7.08
CA ILE A 534 -20.73 -9.03 -5.68
C ILE A 534 -20.99 -10.52 -5.41
N VAL A 535 -21.56 -11.24 -6.38
CA VAL A 535 -21.95 -12.66 -6.26
C VAL A 535 -21.33 -13.48 -7.40
N SER A 536 -21.13 -14.78 -7.17
CA SER A 536 -20.65 -15.71 -8.18
C SER A 536 -21.74 -16.03 -9.22
N GLU A 537 -21.39 -16.82 -10.24
CA GLU A 537 -22.35 -17.33 -11.24
C GLU A 537 -23.11 -18.55 -10.74
N GLU A 538 -22.64 -19.16 -9.66
CA GLU A 538 -23.29 -20.31 -9.03
C GLU A 538 -24.62 -19.89 -8.42
N GLU A 539 -25.66 -20.69 -8.67
CA GLU A 539 -27.00 -20.51 -8.13
C GLU A 539 -27.28 -21.60 -7.11
N VAL A 540 -27.64 -21.19 -5.89
CA VAL A 540 -27.97 -22.08 -4.77
C VAL A 540 -29.42 -21.79 -4.36
N PRO A 541 -30.31 -22.80 -4.29
CA PRO A 541 -31.67 -22.58 -3.81
C PRO A 541 -31.66 -22.23 -2.32
N PHE A 542 -32.55 -21.32 -1.88
CA PHE A 542 -32.78 -21.13 -0.45
C PHE A 542 -33.24 -22.46 0.16
N CYS A 543 -32.71 -22.84 1.32
CA CYS A 543 -33.09 -24.08 1.97
C CYS A 543 -34.42 -23.84 2.72
N PRO A 544 -35.58 -24.34 2.27
CA PRO A 544 -36.79 -24.20 3.06
C PRO A 544 -36.60 -24.93 4.38
N PRO A 545 -37.15 -24.45 5.51
CA PRO A 545 -37.19 -25.24 6.72
C PRO A 545 -37.91 -26.56 6.39
N THR A 546 -37.18 -27.66 6.42
CA THR A 546 -37.77 -29.00 6.45
C THR A 546 -38.75 -29.04 7.62
N ILE A 547 -40.04 -29.12 7.29
CA ILE A 547 -41.16 -29.26 8.25
C ILE A 547 -40.98 -30.53 9.06
#